data_AF-A0A1Y1I9J3-F1
#
_entry.id   AF-A0A1Y1I9J3-F1
#
_cell.length_a   1.000
_cell.length_b   1.000
_cell.length_c   1.000
_cell.angle_alpha   90.00
_cell.angle_beta   90.00
_cell.angle_gamma   90.00
#
_symmetry.space_group_name_H-M   'P 1'
#
loop_
_entity.id
_entity.type
_entity.pdbx_description
1 polymer ?
#
loop_
_entity_poly.entity_id
_entity_poly.type
_entity_poly.pdbx_seq_one_letter_code
_entity_poly.pdbx_strand_id
1 'polypeptide(L)'
;MPLQAGGKGCKGFLRKIVLKAKQPFNLIAVLQSVIPHAKDTLQEVYLSLDISEEEAKSVDWKRALVMLQECKQLVVLHIFLWESGWHSPAVVLNDLSLPEPFAKLRDLSLFGFAVPNTEIASFLKSFPSLKTLELHHLEGQDYELSSVIEAIAWGSQIVGLGIESRSLPRSLELIVGLLDSESSKVRQKALDMLADLLYDGKPEDAIKVAIGSIPGCLQVLVNLLSNQEESAQVELALDILESLAMRRINRRPIATCSGSLQRLLDLCKSDCETIRGTAASTLGSLADDYWAKKLAAQLVPAILQGLVDPRR
;
A
#
# COMPACT_ATOMS: atom_id res chain seq x y z
N MET A 1 -46.53 26.67 -5.17
CA MET A 1 -46.31 26.69 -3.70
C MET A 1 -44.85 26.40 -3.44
N PRO A 2 -44.07 27.30 -2.82
CA PRO A 2 -42.68 27.03 -2.49
C PRO A 2 -42.61 26.17 -1.21
N LEU A 3 -41.88 25.05 -1.28
CA LEU A 3 -41.56 24.21 -0.15
C LEU A 3 -40.55 24.95 0.75
N GLN A 4 -41.01 25.45 1.90
CA GLN A 4 -40.11 25.92 2.96
C GLN A 4 -39.55 24.71 3.72
N ALA A 5 -38.31 24.35 3.41
CA ALA A 5 -37.54 23.36 4.16
C ALA A 5 -37.03 23.96 5.47
N GLY A 6 -37.89 23.98 6.50
CA GLY A 6 -37.54 24.32 7.87
C GLY A 6 -36.84 23.17 8.59
N GLY A 7 -35.70 22.70 8.07
CA GLY A 7 -34.84 21.77 8.78
C GLY A 7 -33.78 22.54 9.55
N LYS A 8 -33.79 22.50 10.88
CA LYS A 8 -32.62 22.84 11.72
C LYS A 8 -31.50 21.87 11.36
N GLY A 9 -30.78 22.16 10.28
CA GLY A 9 -29.77 21.30 9.71
C GLY A 9 -28.64 21.13 10.72
N CYS A 10 -28.42 19.89 11.16
CA CYS A 10 -27.13 19.49 11.69
C CYS A 10 -26.08 19.86 10.64
N LYS A 11 -25.39 20.98 10.84
CA LYS A 11 -24.20 21.34 10.06
C LYS A 11 -23.09 20.37 10.46
N GLY A 12 -23.22 19.12 10.04
CA GLY A 12 -22.13 18.16 10.10
C GLY A 12 -21.01 18.70 9.23
N PHE A 13 -19.88 19.01 9.85
CA PHE A 13 -18.70 19.45 9.12
C PHE A 13 -18.02 18.22 8.54
N LEU A 14 -18.17 17.99 7.23
CA LEU A 14 -17.47 16.92 6.54
C LEU A 14 -15.97 17.26 6.53
N ARG A 15 -15.18 16.52 7.32
CA ARG A 15 -13.72 16.72 7.45
C ARG A 15 -12.90 15.70 6.68
N LYS A 16 -13.43 14.51 6.45
CA LYS A 16 -12.73 13.39 5.83
C LYS A 16 -13.64 12.72 4.83
N ILE A 17 -13.09 12.44 3.65
CA ILE A 17 -13.75 11.68 2.59
C ILE A 17 -12.88 10.46 2.28
N VAL A 18 -13.52 9.29 2.26
CA VAL A 18 -12.93 8.05 1.75
C VAL A 18 -13.87 7.54 0.66
N LEU A 19 -13.39 7.56 -0.58
CA LEU A 19 -14.18 7.15 -1.74
C LEU A 19 -13.50 5.99 -2.44
N LYS A 20 -14.30 4.96 -2.71
CA LYS A 20 -13.94 3.88 -3.63
C LYS A 20 -14.79 4.03 -4.89
N ALA A 21 -14.18 4.23 -6.05
CA ALA A 21 -14.89 4.31 -7.32
C ALA A 21 -14.39 3.21 -8.26
N LYS A 22 -15.34 2.57 -8.96
CA LYS A 22 -15.05 1.53 -9.96
C LYS A 22 -15.11 2.03 -11.40
N GLN A 23 -15.48 3.31 -11.59
CA GLN A 23 -15.67 3.90 -12.91
C GLN A 23 -15.29 5.39 -12.86
N PRO A 24 -14.63 5.91 -13.91
CA PRO A 24 -14.03 7.25 -13.92
C PRO A 24 -15.08 8.37 -13.89
N PHE A 25 -16.20 8.23 -14.61
CA PHE A 25 -17.23 9.27 -14.71
C PHE A 25 -17.93 9.56 -13.37
N ASN A 26 -17.89 8.60 -12.44
CA ASN A 26 -18.43 8.80 -11.09
C ASN A 26 -17.56 9.76 -10.27
N LEU A 27 -16.25 9.87 -10.55
CA LEU A 27 -15.37 10.69 -9.73
C LEU A 27 -15.73 12.17 -9.82
N ILE A 28 -15.77 12.74 -11.04
CA ILE A 28 -16.07 14.16 -11.22
C ILE A 28 -17.46 14.50 -10.68
N ALA A 29 -18.47 13.69 -10.98
CA ALA A 29 -19.83 13.90 -10.50
C ALA A 29 -19.91 13.89 -8.95
N VAL A 30 -19.21 12.94 -8.30
CA VAL A 30 -19.14 12.87 -6.84
C VAL A 30 -18.42 14.09 -6.27
N LEU A 31 -17.27 14.47 -6.82
CA LEU A 31 -16.54 15.66 -6.38
C LEU A 31 -17.41 16.93 -6.53
N GLN A 32 -18.16 17.06 -7.64
CA GLN A 32 -19.06 18.20 -7.89
C GLN A 32 -20.20 18.25 -6.86
N SER A 33 -20.69 17.09 -6.43
CA SER A 33 -21.74 17.02 -5.41
C SER A 33 -21.23 17.31 -4.01
N VAL A 34 -19.98 16.96 -3.67
CA VAL A 34 -19.49 17.00 -2.29
C VAL A 34 -18.77 18.32 -1.97
N ILE A 35 -17.93 18.80 -2.87
CA ILE A 35 -17.03 19.95 -2.62
C ILE A 35 -17.78 21.23 -2.24
N PRO A 36 -18.89 21.64 -2.90
CA PRO A 36 -19.61 22.85 -2.52
C PRO A 36 -20.08 22.88 -1.06
N HIS A 37 -20.32 21.70 -0.47
CA HIS A 37 -20.76 21.55 0.91
C HIS A 37 -19.61 21.39 1.91
N ALA A 38 -18.40 21.11 1.45
CA ALA A 38 -17.26 20.75 2.29
C ALA A 38 -16.03 21.65 2.10
N LYS A 39 -16.06 22.61 1.17
CA LYS A 39 -14.91 23.48 0.81
C LYS A 39 -14.20 24.15 1.99
N ASP A 40 -14.94 24.50 3.04
CA ASP A 40 -14.39 25.20 4.21
C ASP A 40 -14.03 24.24 5.36
N THR A 41 -14.34 22.94 5.24
CA THR A 41 -14.20 21.97 6.35
C THR A 41 -13.44 20.70 5.99
N LEU A 42 -13.36 20.35 4.71
CA LEU A 42 -12.71 19.14 4.23
C LEU A 42 -11.20 19.25 4.43
N GLN A 43 -10.63 18.30 5.16
CA GLN A 43 -9.23 18.24 5.55
C GLN A 43 -8.51 17.06 4.89
N GLU A 44 -9.20 15.95 4.71
CA GLU A 44 -8.59 14.72 4.21
C GLU A 44 -9.43 14.09 3.10
N VAL A 45 -8.77 13.73 2.00
CA VAL A 45 -9.38 13.03 0.87
C VAL A 45 -8.57 11.79 0.55
N TYR A 46 -9.23 10.64 0.56
CA TYR A 46 -8.68 9.35 0.15
C TYR A 46 -9.53 8.78 -0.98
N LEU A 47 -8.94 8.67 -2.17
CA LEU A 47 -9.56 8.12 -3.36
C LEU A 47 -8.88 6.79 -3.71
N SER A 48 -9.64 5.70 -3.73
CA SER A 48 -9.18 4.40 -4.23
C SER A 48 -9.98 4.05 -5.48
N LEU A 49 -9.30 3.97 -6.61
CA LEU A 49 -9.93 3.92 -7.92
C LEU A 49 -9.61 2.60 -8.60
N ASP A 50 -10.64 1.76 -8.69
CA ASP A 50 -10.64 0.44 -9.31
C ASP A 50 -11.03 0.61 -10.79
N ILE A 51 -10.15 1.26 -11.55
CA ILE A 51 -10.33 1.60 -12.97
C ILE A 51 -9.08 1.19 -13.74
N SER A 52 -9.26 0.73 -14.99
CA SER A 52 -8.15 0.36 -15.88
C SER A 52 -7.23 1.53 -16.20
N GLU A 53 -6.01 1.26 -16.68
CA GLU A 53 -5.07 2.33 -17.08
C GLU A 53 -5.67 3.25 -18.16
N GLU A 54 -6.36 2.68 -19.14
CA GLU A 54 -7.02 3.46 -20.21
C GLU A 54 -8.15 4.34 -19.67
N GLU A 55 -8.94 3.83 -18.73
CA GLU A 55 -9.95 4.63 -18.03
C GLU A 55 -9.30 5.72 -17.17
N ALA A 56 -8.19 5.43 -16.48
CA ALA A 56 -7.46 6.41 -15.70
C ALA A 56 -6.94 7.56 -16.58
N LYS A 57 -6.41 7.27 -17.78
CA LYS A 57 -5.98 8.29 -18.75
C LYS A 57 -7.14 9.16 -19.25
N SER A 58 -8.36 8.62 -19.29
CA SER A 58 -9.56 9.36 -19.72
C SER A 58 -10.11 10.34 -18.68
N VAL A 59 -9.70 10.23 -17.42
CA VAL A 59 -10.13 11.14 -16.35
C VAL A 59 -9.48 12.52 -16.55
N ASP A 60 -10.29 13.57 -16.49
CA ASP A 60 -9.80 14.96 -16.43
C ASP A 60 -9.22 15.25 -15.03
N TRP A 61 -8.00 14.76 -14.78
CA TRP A 61 -7.29 14.90 -13.51
C TRP A 61 -7.02 16.36 -13.16
N LYS A 62 -6.78 17.20 -14.16
CA LYS A 62 -6.62 18.64 -13.96
C LYS A 62 -7.89 19.22 -13.35
N ARG A 63 -9.06 18.94 -13.91
CA ARG A 63 -10.34 19.38 -13.35
C ARG A 63 -10.60 18.78 -11.97
N ALA A 64 -10.31 17.50 -11.75
CA ALA A 64 -10.47 16.87 -10.44
C ALA A 64 -9.64 17.59 -9.36
N LEU A 65 -8.37 17.89 -9.66
CA LEU A 65 -7.49 18.61 -8.76
C LEU A 65 -7.94 20.06 -8.55
N VAL A 66 -8.32 20.79 -9.61
CA VAL A 66 -8.87 22.16 -9.50
C VAL A 66 -10.09 22.20 -8.56
N MET A 67 -10.98 21.22 -8.65
CA MET A 67 -12.12 21.16 -7.74
C MET A 67 -11.66 20.93 -6.30
N LEU A 68 -10.72 20.00 -6.08
CA LEU A 68 -10.16 19.76 -4.75
C LEU A 68 -9.43 20.99 -4.17
N GLN A 69 -8.92 21.89 -5.00
CA GLN A 69 -8.31 23.16 -4.56
C GLN A 69 -9.30 24.11 -3.89
N GLU A 70 -10.59 24.02 -4.21
CA GLU A 70 -11.61 24.81 -3.53
C GLU A 70 -11.67 24.47 -2.03
N CYS A 71 -11.14 23.31 -1.62
CA CYS A 71 -11.10 22.86 -0.24
C CYS A 71 -9.93 23.49 0.53
N LYS A 72 -10.13 24.70 1.06
CA LYS A 72 -9.10 25.53 1.72
C LYS A 72 -8.44 24.90 2.95
N GLN A 73 -9.07 23.88 3.53
CA GLN A 73 -8.56 23.16 4.70
C GLN A 73 -7.89 21.83 4.35
N LEU A 74 -7.79 21.47 3.07
CA LEU A 74 -7.23 20.20 2.63
C LEU A 74 -5.75 20.12 3.03
N VAL A 75 -5.44 19.16 3.90
CA VAL A 75 -4.10 18.88 4.43
C VAL A 75 -3.56 17.54 3.92
N VAL A 76 -4.43 16.59 3.59
CA VAL A 76 -4.07 15.26 3.07
C VAL A 76 -4.85 14.97 1.80
N LEU A 77 -4.14 14.58 0.74
CA LEU A 77 -4.72 14.07 -0.50
C LEU A 77 -4.02 12.77 -0.88
N HIS A 78 -4.77 11.69 -0.88
CA HIS A 78 -4.31 10.38 -1.32
C HIS A 78 -5.17 9.91 -2.48
N ILE A 79 -4.54 9.64 -3.63
CA ILE A 79 -5.18 9.03 -4.79
C ILE A 79 -4.40 7.76 -5.12
N PHE A 80 -5.11 6.63 -5.11
CA PHE A 80 -4.56 5.31 -5.40
C PHE A 80 -5.27 4.71 -6.60
N LEU A 81 -4.54 4.50 -7.69
CA LEU A 81 -5.02 3.79 -8.87
C LEU A 81 -4.77 2.29 -8.68
N TRP A 82 -5.85 1.51 -8.60
CA TRP A 82 -5.76 0.09 -8.27
C TRP A 82 -5.18 -0.75 -9.39
N GLU A 83 -5.43 -0.39 -10.65
CA GLU A 83 -4.92 -1.13 -11.81
C GLU A 83 -3.53 -0.68 -12.25
N SER A 84 -2.90 0.30 -11.60
CA SER A 84 -1.50 0.62 -11.90
C SER A 84 -0.58 -0.42 -11.28
N GLY A 85 0.23 -1.08 -12.11
CA GLY A 85 1.36 -1.86 -11.62
C GLY A 85 2.42 -0.96 -10.97
N TRP A 86 3.32 -1.55 -10.18
CA TRP A 86 4.36 -0.77 -9.47
C TRP A 86 5.44 -0.20 -10.39
N HIS A 87 5.68 -0.85 -11.53
CA HIS A 87 6.76 -0.47 -12.45
C HIS A 87 6.41 0.69 -13.37
N SER A 88 5.12 0.92 -13.62
CA SER A 88 4.68 1.92 -14.58
C SER A 88 3.53 2.74 -14.02
N PRO A 89 3.58 4.08 -14.09
CA PRO A 89 2.42 4.89 -13.80
C PRO A 89 1.31 4.62 -14.82
N ALA A 90 0.07 4.56 -14.36
CA ALA A 90 -1.10 4.57 -15.23
C ALA A 90 -1.34 5.97 -15.84
N VAL A 91 -0.94 7.04 -15.12
CA VAL A 91 -1.17 8.43 -15.51
C VAL A 91 0.11 9.24 -15.43
N VAL A 92 0.45 9.93 -16.50
CA VAL A 92 1.51 10.96 -16.50
C VAL A 92 0.86 12.33 -16.49
N LEU A 93 1.12 13.10 -15.44
CA LEU A 93 0.57 14.44 -15.25
C LEU A 93 1.43 15.46 -16.01
N ASN A 94 1.07 15.69 -17.28
CA ASN A 94 1.66 16.74 -18.11
C ASN A 94 0.88 18.05 -17.99
N ASP A 95 1.58 19.18 -18.09
CA ASP A 95 1.05 20.55 -18.09
C ASP A 95 0.08 20.83 -16.93
N LEU A 96 0.42 20.36 -15.72
CA LEU A 96 -0.37 20.56 -14.51
C LEU A 96 -0.28 22.00 -13.97
N SER A 97 -0.70 22.96 -14.78
CA SER A 97 -0.89 24.36 -14.41
C SER A 97 -2.18 24.49 -13.61
N LEU A 98 -2.05 24.42 -12.29
CA LEU A 98 -3.15 24.66 -11.36
C LEU A 98 -3.38 26.17 -11.17
N PRO A 99 -4.63 26.65 -11.12
CA PRO A 99 -4.96 28.07 -11.03
C PRO A 99 -4.51 28.71 -9.71
N GLU A 100 -4.57 27.96 -8.61
CA GLU A 100 -4.13 28.38 -7.29
C GLU A 100 -3.23 27.30 -6.67
N PRO A 101 -2.36 27.61 -5.70
CA PRO A 101 -1.62 26.58 -4.97
C PRO A 101 -2.47 25.95 -3.86
N PHE A 102 -2.23 24.68 -3.56
CA PHE A 102 -2.74 24.01 -2.36
C PHE A 102 -1.99 24.51 -1.10
N ALA A 103 -2.44 25.64 -0.56
CA ALA A 103 -1.73 26.36 0.51
C ALA A 103 -1.50 25.55 1.80
N LYS A 104 -2.37 24.56 2.10
CA LYS A 104 -2.30 23.77 3.34
C LYS A 104 -1.96 22.30 3.15
N LEU A 105 -1.88 21.82 1.91
CA LEU A 105 -1.64 20.41 1.65
C LEU A 105 -0.21 20.06 2.10
N ARG A 106 -0.12 19.11 3.03
CA ARG A 106 1.14 18.65 3.63
C ARG A 106 1.52 17.26 3.16
N ASP A 107 0.51 16.43 2.92
CA ASP A 107 0.71 15.04 2.53
C ASP A 107 0.00 14.77 1.21
N LEU A 108 0.78 14.48 0.18
CA LEU A 108 0.30 14.15 -1.16
C LEU A 108 0.83 12.79 -1.56
N SER A 109 -0.08 11.84 -1.76
CA SER A 109 0.27 10.53 -2.29
C SER A 109 -0.58 10.22 -3.52
N LEU A 110 0.09 10.03 -4.65
CA LEU A 110 -0.50 9.80 -5.96
C LEU A 110 0.06 8.49 -6.53
N PHE A 111 -0.39 7.37 -5.97
CA PHE A 111 -0.02 6.04 -6.43
C PHE A 111 -0.61 5.75 -7.82
N GLY A 112 0.22 5.28 -8.75
CA GLY A 112 -0.11 5.14 -10.17
C GLY A 112 0.06 6.41 -11.00
N PHE A 113 0.55 7.52 -10.43
CA PHE A 113 0.80 8.77 -11.15
C PHE A 113 2.28 9.10 -11.21
N ALA A 114 2.73 9.63 -12.33
CA ALA A 114 4.05 10.23 -12.44
C ALA A 114 3.99 11.66 -12.96
N VAL A 115 5.05 12.41 -12.72
CA VAL A 115 5.24 13.77 -13.23
C VAL A 115 6.56 13.80 -14.02
N PRO A 116 6.59 14.33 -15.25
CA PRO A 116 7.84 14.50 -15.98
C PRO A 116 8.84 15.36 -15.20
N ASN A 117 10.12 15.03 -15.24
CA ASN A 117 11.17 15.80 -14.56
C ASN A 117 11.26 17.24 -15.06
N THR A 118 10.93 17.49 -16.32
CA THR A 118 10.82 18.85 -16.88
C THR A 118 9.72 19.69 -16.23
N GLU A 119 8.77 19.05 -15.56
CA GLU A 119 7.59 19.68 -14.96
C GLU A 119 7.59 19.61 -13.43
N ILE A 120 8.41 18.75 -12.80
CA ILE A 120 8.35 18.51 -11.35
C ILE A 120 8.51 19.79 -10.52
N ALA A 121 9.37 20.72 -10.96
CA ALA A 121 9.56 22.00 -10.28
C ALA A 121 8.29 22.88 -10.36
N SER A 122 7.57 22.86 -11.49
CA SER A 122 6.29 23.57 -11.65
C SER A 122 5.18 22.92 -10.82
N PHE A 123 5.15 21.59 -10.83
CA PHE A 123 4.25 20.79 -10.01
C PHE A 123 4.41 21.13 -8.52
N LEU A 124 5.64 21.11 -7.99
CA LEU A 124 5.93 21.40 -6.58
C LEU A 124 5.58 22.84 -6.17
N LYS A 125 5.66 23.82 -7.08
CA LYS A 125 5.17 25.19 -6.82
C LYS A 125 3.68 25.25 -6.49
N SER A 126 2.90 24.28 -6.96
CA SER A 126 1.48 24.17 -6.63
C SER A 126 1.22 23.66 -5.21
N PHE A 127 2.24 23.20 -4.48
CA PHE A 127 2.13 22.61 -3.14
C PHE A 127 3.16 23.22 -2.17
N PRO A 128 3.07 24.52 -1.84
CA PRO A 128 4.10 25.23 -1.07
C PRO A 128 4.28 24.75 0.39
N SER A 129 3.30 24.00 0.93
CA SER A 129 3.34 23.45 2.29
C SER A 129 3.64 21.95 2.33
N LEU A 130 3.99 21.35 1.19
CA LEU A 130 4.14 19.92 1.06
C LEU A 130 5.34 19.43 1.89
N LYS A 131 5.09 18.40 2.70
CA LYS A 131 6.08 17.75 3.55
C LYS A 131 6.39 16.35 3.07
N THR A 132 5.35 15.60 2.71
CA THR A 132 5.47 14.24 2.20
C THR A 132 4.92 14.19 0.78
N LEU A 133 5.66 13.55 -0.11
CA LEU A 133 5.27 13.32 -1.50
C LEU A 133 5.47 11.86 -1.85
N GLU A 134 4.47 11.25 -2.47
CA GLU A 134 4.55 9.91 -3.00
C GLU A 134 4.06 9.89 -4.45
N LEU A 135 4.91 9.47 -5.37
CA LEU A 135 4.67 9.43 -6.82
C LEU A 135 5.32 8.21 -7.45
N HIS A 136 4.99 7.88 -8.69
CA HIS A 136 5.83 7.03 -9.53
C HIS A 136 6.96 7.83 -10.18
N HIS A 137 8.10 7.16 -10.25
CA HIS A 137 9.28 7.46 -11.01
C HIS A 137 9.07 7.09 -12.48
N LEU A 138 9.40 8.01 -13.38
CA LEU A 138 9.52 7.70 -14.80
C LEU A 138 10.91 7.16 -15.09
N GLU A 139 10.96 5.98 -15.70
CA GLU A 139 12.21 5.32 -16.05
C GLU A 139 13.15 6.27 -16.81
N GLY A 140 14.41 6.34 -16.36
CA GLY A 140 15.45 7.17 -16.96
C GLY A 140 15.43 8.66 -16.58
N GLN A 141 14.63 9.06 -15.59
CA GLN A 141 14.60 10.45 -15.11
C GLN A 141 15.16 10.56 -13.69
N ASP A 142 15.86 11.65 -13.36
CA ASP A 142 16.29 11.90 -11.98
C ASP A 142 15.53 13.09 -11.41
N TYR A 143 14.74 12.87 -10.36
CA TYR A 143 13.96 13.94 -9.73
C TYR A 143 14.77 14.72 -8.69
N GLU A 144 14.77 16.04 -8.79
CA GLU A 144 15.28 16.92 -7.75
C GLU A 144 14.14 17.29 -6.77
N LEU A 145 13.99 16.51 -5.69
CA LEU A 145 12.92 16.67 -4.70
C LEU A 145 13.37 17.38 -3.41
N SER A 146 14.40 18.24 -3.51
CA SER A 146 15.06 18.89 -2.36
C SER A 146 14.15 19.81 -1.54
N SER A 147 13.00 20.21 -2.07
CA SER A 147 12.01 21.06 -1.39
C SER A 147 11.02 20.28 -0.52
N VAL A 148 10.96 18.94 -0.66
CA VAL A 148 10.07 18.08 0.12
C VAL A 148 10.89 17.42 1.23
N ILE A 149 10.31 17.31 2.43
CA ILE A 149 11.02 16.72 3.59
C ILE A 149 11.21 15.22 3.36
N GLU A 150 10.16 14.54 2.90
CA GLU A 150 10.16 13.11 2.62
C GLU A 150 9.50 12.87 1.27
N ALA A 151 10.22 12.30 0.32
CA ALA A 151 9.68 11.96 -0.98
C ALA A 151 9.93 10.48 -1.28
N ILE A 152 8.88 9.78 -1.69
CA ILE A 152 8.90 8.38 -2.10
C ILE A 152 8.56 8.33 -3.59
N ALA A 153 9.44 7.70 -4.37
CA ALA A 153 9.22 7.49 -5.79
C ALA A 153 9.11 5.98 -6.07
N TRP A 154 7.96 5.51 -6.55
CA TRP A 154 7.70 4.13 -6.96
C TRP A 154 8.26 3.83 -8.34
N GLY A 155 8.68 2.60 -8.61
CA GLY A 155 9.15 2.22 -9.95
C GLY A 155 10.23 1.15 -9.87
N SER A 156 11.11 1.13 -10.86
CA SER A 156 12.24 0.19 -10.90
C SER A 156 13.28 0.42 -9.80
N GLN A 157 13.29 1.60 -9.19
CA GLN A 157 14.09 1.95 -8.01
C GLN A 157 13.18 2.72 -7.04
N ILE A 158 13.16 2.32 -5.77
CA ILE A 158 12.32 3.00 -4.77
C ILE A 158 13.15 4.01 -4.01
N VAL A 159 13.19 5.23 -4.54
CA VAL A 159 13.88 6.33 -3.88
C VAL A 159 13.06 6.79 -2.68
N GLY A 160 13.71 6.99 -1.53
CA GLY A 160 13.08 7.56 -0.33
C GLY A 160 12.76 6.59 0.80
N LEU A 161 12.92 5.28 0.60
CA LEU A 161 12.70 4.25 1.63
C LEU A 161 13.96 3.92 2.47
N GLY A 162 14.87 4.89 2.65
CA GLY A 162 16.10 4.66 3.43
C GLY A 162 15.86 4.43 4.93
N ILE A 163 16.88 3.93 5.64
CA ILE A 163 16.87 3.70 7.11
C ILE A 163 16.48 4.97 7.90
N GLU A 164 16.73 6.14 7.32
CA GLU A 164 16.41 7.43 7.93
C GLU A 164 14.96 7.89 7.69
N SER A 165 14.25 7.28 6.73
CA SER A 165 12.85 7.60 6.48
C SER A 165 11.99 7.12 7.64
N ARG A 166 11.27 8.04 8.25
CA ARG A 166 10.41 7.76 9.40
C ARG A 166 8.99 7.39 9.00
N SER A 167 8.62 7.66 7.75
CA SER A 167 7.28 7.42 7.23
C SER A 167 7.24 6.19 6.35
N LEU A 168 6.21 5.38 6.57
CA LEU A 168 5.85 4.30 5.66
C LEU A 168 5.06 4.91 4.50
N PRO A 169 5.27 4.46 3.25
CA PRO A 169 4.46 4.91 2.13
C PRO A 169 2.99 4.61 2.37
N ARG A 170 2.13 5.58 2.05
CA ARG A 170 0.71 5.48 2.39
C ARG A 170 0.00 4.45 1.52
N SER A 171 0.42 4.30 0.28
CA SER A 171 -0.07 3.25 -0.62
C SER A 171 0.25 1.85 -0.07
N LEU A 172 1.44 1.66 0.52
CA LEU A 172 1.83 0.38 1.10
C LEU A 172 0.98 0.02 2.33
N GLU A 173 0.69 0.99 3.21
CA GLU A 173 -0.27 0.79 4.30
C GLU A 173 -1.66 0.41 3.78
N LEU A 174 -2.12 1.04 2.70
CA LEU A 174 -3.40 0.72 2.08
C LEU A 174 -3.43 -0.72 1.56
N ILE A 175 -2.38 -1.14 0.85
CA ILE A 175 -2.29 -2.50 0.29
C ILE A 175 -2.26 -3.55 1.38
N VAL A 176 -1.49 -3.34 2.45
CA VAL A 176 -1.51 -4.22 3.62
C VAL A 176 -2.90 -4.27 4.25
N GLY A 177 -3.59 -3.12 4.37
CA GLY A 177 -4.97 -3.09 4.86
C GLY A 177 -5.94 -3.88 3.98
N LEU A 178 -5.67 -4.03 2.69
CA LEU A 178 -6.50 -4.77 1.74
C LEU A 178 -6.26 -6.28 1.75
N LEU A 179 -5.18 -6.75 2.38
CA LEU A 179 -4.97 -8.19 2.65
C LEU A 179 -6.08 -8.76 3.55
N ASP A 180 -6.67 -7.94 4.42
CA ASP A 180 -7.76 -8.35 5.32
C ASP A 180 -9.15 -8.21 4.67
N SER A 181 -9.22 -7.95 3.35
CA SER A 181 -10.51 -7.80 2.66
C SER A 181 -11.30 -9.11 2.65
N GLU A 182 -12.62 -9.04 2.90
CA GLU A 182 -13.51 -10.19 2.71
C GLU A 182 -13.56 -10.66 1.25
N SER A 183 -13.27 -9.76 0.30
CA SER A 183 -13.20 -10.10 -1.12
C SER A 183 -11.89 -10.81 -1.44
N SER A 184 -11.99 -12.12 -1.71
CA SER A 184 -10.85 -12.95 -2.12
C SER A 184 -10.09 -12.35 -3.32
N LYS A 185 -10.79 -11.74 -4.29
CA LYS A 185 -10.15 -11.08 -5.45
C LYS A 185 -9.33 -9.86 -5.05
N VAL A 186 -9.83 -9.04 -4.11
CA VAL A 186 -9.12 -7.85 -3.62
C VAL A 186 -7.89 -8.25 -2.83
N ARG A 187 -8.05 -9.26 -1.95
CA ARG A 187 -6.93 -9.83 -1.18
C ARG A 187 -5.87 -10.44 -2.10
N GLN A 188 -6.25 -11.25 -3.09
CA GLN A 188 -5.30 -11.83 -4.06
C GLN A 188 -4.48 -10.73 -4.73
N LYS A 189 -5.15 -9.70 -5.25
CA LYS A 189 -4.46 -8.61 -5.92
C LYS A 189 -3.55 -7.81 -4.98
N ALA A 190 -3.93 -7.64 -3.72
CA ALA A 190 -3.05 -7.04 -2.71
C ALA A 190 -1.81 -7.90 -2.43
N LEU A 191 -1.93 -9.24 -2.43
CA LEU A 191 -0.78 -10.14 -2.34
C LEU A 191 0.09 -10.05 -3.60
N ASP A 192 -0.50 -10.06 -4.79
CA ASP A 192 0.22 -9.93 -6.07
C ASP A 192 1.05 -8.64 -6.06
N MET A 193 0.44 -7.52 -5.66
CA MET A 193 1.13 -6.24 -5.52
C MET A 193 2.31 -6.30 -4.54
N LEU A 194 2.18 -6.96 -3.39
CA LEU A 194 3.28 -7.08 -2.43
C LEU A 194 4.38 -8.03 -2.94
N ALA A 195 3.99 -9.09 -3.66
CA ALA A 195 4.94 -10.01 -4.26
C ALA A 195 5.74 -9.30 -5.37
N ASP A 196 5.08 -8.56 -6.26
CA ASP A 196 5.73 -7.79 -7.31
C ASP A 196 6.77 -6.82 -6.70
N LEU A 197 6.42 -6.12 -5.62
CA LEU A 197 7.36 -5.25 -4.89
C LEU A 197 8.58 -5.98 -4.31
N LEU A 198 8.44 -7.27 -3.98
CA LEU A 198 9.46 -8.06 -3.29
C LEU A 198 10.31 -8.89 -4.24
N TYR A 199 9.80 -9.20 -5.44
CA TYR A 199 10.43 -10.10 -6.40
C TYR A 199 10.83 -9.44 -7.71
N ASP A 200 10.14 -8.38 -8.14
CA ASP A 200 10.49 -7.70 -9.37
C ASP A 200 11.58 -6.65 -9.12
N GLY A 201 12.65 -6.73 -9.91
CA GLY A 201 13.85 -5.89 -9.77
C GLY A 201 14.87 -6.37 -8.73
N LYS A 202 15.72 -5.44 -8.27
CA LYS A 202 16.62 -5.66 -7.13
C LYS A 202 15.89 -5.18 -5.88
N PRO A 203 15.13 -6.05 -5.18
CA PRO A 203 14.29 -5.61 -4.08
C PRO A 203 15.16 -4.95 -3.03
N GLU A 204 14.95 -3.64 -2.85
CA GLU A 204 15.72 -2.89 -1.88
C GLU A 204 15.45 -3.45 -0.49
N ASP A 205 16.50 -3.66 0.29
CA ASP A 205 16.44 -4.00 1.72
C ASP A 205 15.35 -3.20 2.45
N ALA A 206 15.32 -1.90 2.13
CA ALA A 206 14.34 -0.91 2.52
C ALA A 206 12.87 -1.37 2.45
N ILE A 207 12.44 -1.92 1.31
CA ILE A 207 11.04 -2.32 1.07
C ILE A 207 10.65 -3.45 2.00
N LYS A 208 11.51 -4.46 2.12
CA LYS A 208 11.31 -5.60 3.03
C LYS A 208 11.20 -5.13 4.48
N VAL A 209 12.00 -4.15 4.88
CA VAL A 209 11.90 -3.54 6.22
C VAL A 209 10.60 -2.76 6.38
N ALA A 210 10.22 -1.96 5.39
CA ALA A 210 9.00 -1.17 5.41
C ALA A 210 7.75 -2.06 5.54
N ILE A 211 7.60 -3.08 4.69
CA ILE A 211 6.48 -4.04 4.74
C ILE A 211 6.43 -4.73 6.11
N GLY A 212 7.56 -5.26 6.58
CA GLY A 212 7.64 -5.94 7.89
C GLY A 212 7.35 -5.03 9.08
N SER A 213 7.48 -3.72 8.91
CA SER A 213 7.22 -2.71 9.95
C SER A 213 5.78 -2.19 9.97
N ILE A 214 4.96 -2.49 8.94
CA ILE A 214 3.56 -2.07 8.92
C ILE A 214 2.78 -2.81 10.01
N PRO A 215 2.10 -2.10 10.93
CA PRO A 215 1.32 -2.73 11.99
C PRO A 215 0.28 -3.71 11.44
N GLY A 216 0.31 -4.94 11.95
CA GLY A 216 -0.64 -5.99 11.55
C GLY A 216 -0.27 -6.76 10.28
N CYS A 217 0.65 -6.27 9.43
CA CYS A 217 1.03 -6.91 8.16
C CYS A 217 1.40 -8.39 8.35
N LEU A 218 2.38 -8.65 9.22
CA LEU A 218 2.87 -10.00 9.47
C LEU A 218 1.79 -10.92 10.02
N GLN A 219 0.90 -10.42 10.90
CA GLN A 219 -0.18 -11.23 11.46
C GLN A 219 -1.22 -11.59 10.41
N VAL A 220 -1.55 -10.66 9.49
CA VAL A 220 -2.46 -10.93 8.37
C VAL A 220 -1.86 -12.00 7.45
N LEU A 221 -0.59 -11.84 7.03
CA LEU A 221 0.10 -12.84 6.20
C LEU A 221 0.13 -14.22 6.88
N VAL A 222 0.46 -14.25 8.17
CA VAL A 222 0.46 -15.49 8.97
C VAL A 222 -0.95 -16.08 9.06
N ASN A 223 -2.02 -15.28 9.12
CA ASN A 223 -3.41 -15.77 9.12
C ASN A 223 -3.79 -16.42 7.79
N LEU A 224 -3.32 -15.89 6.66
CA LEU A 224 -3.57 -16.47 5.34
C LEU A 224 -3.00 -17.88 5.18
N LEU A 225 -1.96 -18.23 5.95
CA LEU A 225 -1.41 -19.59 5.99
C LEU A 225 -2.33 -20.64 6.63
N SER A 226 -3.45 -20.23 7.25
CA SER A 226 -4.36 -21.16 7.97
C SER A 226 -5.45 -21.77 7.09
N ASN A 227 -5.56 -21.33 5.85
CA ASN A 227 -6.59 -21.82 4.96
C ASN A 227 -6.28 -23.27 4.60
N GLN A 228 -7.21 -24.18 4.88
CA GLN A 228 -7.00 -25.62 4.72
C GLN A 228 -6.85 -26.06 3.26
N GLU A 229 -7.25 -25.21 2.32
CA GLU A 229 -7.02 -25.42 0.90
C GLU A 229 -5.71 -24.74 0.49
N GLU A 230 -4.80 -25.54 -0.08
CA GLU A 230 -3.58 -25.09 -0.77
C GLU A 230 -3.97 -24.20 -1.95
N SER A 231 -4.26 -22.94 -1.64
CA SER A 231 -4.66 -21.92 -2.60
C SER A 231 -3.45 -21.09 -3.01
N ALA A 232 -3.53 -20.47 -4.18
CA ALA A 232 -2.53 -19.50 -4.64
C ALA A 232 -2.26 -18.38 -3.61
N GLN A 233 -3.24 -18.04 -2.76
CA GLN A 233 -3.06 -17.07 -1.68
C GLN A 233 -2.14 -17.57 -0.56
N VAL A 234 -2.20 -18.87 -0.24
CA VAL A 234 -1.34 -19.49 0.79
C VAL A 234 0.10 -19.49 0.30
N GLU A 235 0.32 -19.94 -0.93
CA GLU A 235 1.64 -19.96 -1.57
C GLU A 235 2.23 -18.54 -1.62
N LEU A 236 1.47 -17.56 -2.12
CA LEU A 236 1.96 -16.19 -2.25
C LEU A 236 2.19 -15.50 -0.90
N ALA A 237 1.34 -15.73 0.10
CA ALA A 237 1.56 -15.21 1.45
C ALA A 237 2.80 -15.83 2.12
N LEU A 238 3.07 -17.12 1.85
CA LEU A 238 4.25 -17.82 2.35
C LEU A 238 5.52 -17.30 1.69
N ASP A 239 5.50 -17.11 0.38
CA ASP A 239 6.58 -16.51 -0.41
C ASP A 239 6.92 -15.11 0.13
N ILE A 240 5.91 -14.24 0.31
CA ILE A 240 6.09 -12.91 0.92
C ILE A 240 6.76 -13.04 2.30
N LEU A 241 6.28 -13.93 3.17
CA LEU A 241 6.88 -14.15 4.50
C LEU A 241 8.33 -14.64 4.43
N GLU A 242 8.66 -15.55 3.52
CA GLU A 242 10.02 -16.01 3.27
C GLU A 242 10.91 -14.82 2.89
N SER A 243 10.48 -14.05 1.90
CA SER A 243 11.20 -12.89 1.38
C SER A 243 11.46 -11.83 2.46
N LEU A 244 10.48 -11.61 3.35
CA LEU A 244 10.61 -10.74 4.52
C LEU A 244 11.58 -11.33 5.56
N ALA A 245 11.53 -12.64 5.83
CA ALA A 245 12.38 -13.33 6.80
C ALA A 245 13.87 -13.35 6.41
N MET A 246 14.19 -13.16 5.13
CA MET A 246 15.58 -12.95 4.68
C MET A 246 16.22 -11.71 5.33
N ARG A 247 15.43 -10.73 5.78
CA ARG A 247 15.93 -9.56 6.52
C ARG A 247 15.92 -9.84 8.02
N ARG A 248 17.09 -9.71 8.65
CA ARG A 248 17.30 -9.99 10.08
C ARG A 248 16.32 -9.24 10.99
N ILE A 249 16.01 -7.98 10.67
CA ILE A 249 15.10 -7.15 11.48
C ILE A 249 13.67 -7.71 11.51
N ASN A 250 13.24 -8.44 10.49
CA ASN A 250 11.89 -9.01 10.39
C ASN A 250 11.77 -10.40 11.02
N ARG A 251 12.88 -11.13 11.21
CA ARG A 251 12.88 -12.52 11.70
C ARG A 251 12.19 -12.67 13.06
N ARG A 252 12.61 -11.85 14.03
CA ARG A 252 12.00 -11.89 15.37
C ARG A 252 10.51 -11.52 15.32
N PRO A 253 10.08 -10.39 14.72
CA PRO A 253 8.67 -10.08 14.53
C PRO A 253 7.84 -11.22 13.94
N ILE A 254 8.32 -11.85 12.86
CA ILE A 254 7.65 -13.00 12.21
C ILE A 254 7.54 -14.17 13.18
N ALA A 255 8.64 -14.58 13.82
CA ALA A 255 8.66 -15.71 14.75
C ALA A 255 7.79 -15.48 16.00
N THR A 256 7.59 -14.21 16.40
CA THR A 256 6.72 -13.85 17.53
C THR A 256 5.26 -13.61 17.14
N CYS A 257 4.92 -13.58 15.84
CA CYS A 257 3.52 -13.50 15.42
C CYS A 257 2.74 -14.74 15.88
N SER A 258 1.51 -14.53 16.33
CA SER A 258 0.73 -15.60 16.94
C SER A 258 0.44 -16.69 15.91
N GLY A 259 0.84 -17.93 16.23
CA GLY A 259 0.67 -19.10 15.38
C GLY A 259 1.65 -19.22 14.20
N SER A 260 2.58 -18.29 13.99
CA SER A 260 3.46 -18.31 12.81
C SER A 260 4.29 -19.59 12.69
N LEU A 261 5.04 -19.93 13.74
CA LEU A 261 5.89 -21.12 13.76
C LEU A 261 5.08 -22.42 13.59
N GLN A 262 3.92 -22.53 14.27
CA GLN A 262 3.06 -23.71 14.15
C GLN A 262 2.56 -23.87 12.71
N ARG A 263 2.09 -22.78 12.09
CA ARG A 263 1.59 -22.81 10.71
C ARG A 263 2.68 -23.16 9.71
N LEU A 264 3.88 -22.60 9.85
CA LEU A 264 5.02 -22.96 9.00
C LEU A 264 5.40 -24.45 9.13
N LEU A 265 5.38 -24.98 10.36
CA LEU A 265 5.63 -26.41 10.61
C LEU A 265 4.55 -27.31 10.01
N ASP A 266 3.30 -26.85 10.01
CA ASP A 266 2.20 -27.55 9.36
C ASP A 266 2.28 -27.46 7.83
N LEU A 267 2.81 -26.38 7.27
CA LEU A 267 3.08 -26.28 5.82
C LEU A 267 4.29 -27.11 5.37
N CYS A 268 5.27 -27.39 6.24
CA CYS A 268 6.33 -28.37 5.95
C CYS A 268 5.79 -29.81 5.75
N LYS A 269 4.52 -30.03 6.06
CA LYS A 269 3.80 -31.30 5.89
C LYS A 269 2.89 -31.32 4.66
N SER A 270 2.87 -30.24 3.88
CA SER A 270 2.10 -30.13 2.63
C SER A 270 2.58 -31.16 1.60
N ASP A 271 1.64 -31.64 0.78
CA ASP A 271 1.93 -32.52 -0.34
C ASP A 271 2.55 -31.74 -1.50
N CYS A 272 2.27 -30.43 -1.60
CA CYS A 272 2.91 -29.52 -2.55
C CYS A 272 4.38 -29.28 -2.19
N GLU A 273 5.28 -29.68 -3.10
CA GLU A 273 6.72 -29.53 -2.92
C GLU A 273 7.16 -28.07 -2.76
N THR A 274 6.57 -27.15 -3.53
CA THR A 274 6.87 -25.71 -3.45
C THR A 274 6.53 -25.15 -2.07
N ILE A 275 5.30 -25.35 -1.59
CA ILE A 275 4.85 -24.90 -0.27
C ILE A 275 5.73 -25.49 0.83
N ARG A 276 6.01 -26.80 0.77
CA ARG A 276 6.86 -27.48 1.75
C ARG A 276 8.29 -26.90 1.76
N GLY A 277 8.86 -26.65 0.58
CA GLY A 277 10.18 -26.06 0.39
C GLY A 277 10.27 -24.64 0.94
N THR A 278 9.34 -23.76 0.55
CA THR A 278 9.30 -22.36 1.02
C THR A 278 9.06 -22.28 2.53
N ALA A 279 8.22 -23.15 3.10
CA ALA A 279 8.00 -23.20 4.54
C ALA A 279 9.27 -23.60 5.31
N ALA A 280 9.99 -24.62 4.81
CA ALA A 280 11.25 -25.05 5.40
C ALA A 280 12.33 -23.97 5.29
N SER A 281 12.43 -23.31 4.13
CA SER A 281 13.36 -22.20 3.89
C SER A 281 13.06 -21.01 4.81
N THR A 282 11.78 -20.66 4.98
CA THR A 282 11.34 -19.61 5.91
C THR A 282 11.75 -19.95 7.34
N LEU A 283 11.49 -21.17 7.81
CA LEU A 283 11.92 -21.62 9.13
C LEU A 283 13.44 -21.59 9.31
N GLY A 284 14.19 -21.99 8.28
CA GLY A 284 15.65 -21.89 8.26
C GLY A 284 16.12 -20.43 8.43
N SER A 285 15.52 -19.51 7.67
CA SER A 285 15.80 -18.07 7.77
C SER A 285 15.48 -17.51 9.16
N LEU A 286 14.38 -17.95 9.78
CA LEU A 286 14.04 -17.57 11.15
C LEU A 286 15.03 -18.14 12.17
N ALA A 287 15.47 -19.40 12.01
CA ALA A 287 16.35 -20.09 12.96
C ALA A 287 17.76 -19.47 13.09
N ASP A 288 18.17 -18.62 12.15
CA ASP A 288 19.36 -17.80 12.29
C ASP A 288 19.25 -16.75 13.42
N ASP A 289 18.03 -16.34 13.78
CA ASP A 289 17.79 -15.45 14.91
C ASP A 289 17.72 -16.26 16.22
N TYR A 290 18.50 -15.85 17.22
CA TYR A 290 18.60 -16.56 18.49
C TYR A 290 17.24 -16.71 19.19
N TRP A 291 16.39 -15.68 19.15
CA TRP A 291 15.08 -15.72 19.79
C TRP A 291 14.12 -16.63 19.06
N ALA A 292 14.07 -16.53 17.73
CA ALA A 292 13.27 -17.43 16.90
C ALA A 292 13.67 -18.90 17.13
N LYS A 293 14.98 -19.20 17.21
CA LYS A 293 15.48 -20.54 17.54
C LYS A 293 15.00 -21.03 18.90
N LYS A 294 15.04 -20.17 19.93
CA LYS A 294 14.56 -20.50 21.27
C LYS A 294 13.05 -20.79 21.29
N LEU A 295 12.26 -20.03 20.54
CA LEU A 295 10.81 -20.27 20.40
C LEU A 295 10.53 -21.57 19.64
N ALA A 296 11.24 -21.81 18.52
CA ALA A 296 11.10 -23.05 17.76
C ALA A 296 11.49 -24.29 18.60
N ALA A 297 12.51 -24.19 19.46
CA ALA A 297 12.91 -25.26 20.36
C ALA A 297 11.79 -25.70 21.33
N GLN A 298 10.90 -24.79 21.71
CA GLN A 298 9.74 -25.10 22.55
C GLN A 298 8.66 -25.90 21.80
N LEU A 299 8.65 -25.82 20.46
CA LEU A 299 7.74 -26.56 19.59
C LEU A 299 8.32 -27.92 19.15
N VAL A 300 9.61 -28.18 19.39
CA VAL A 300 10.32 -29.42 19.00
C VAL A 300 9.57 -30.70 19.36
N PRO A 301 8.95 -30.86 20.54
CA PRO A 301 8.18 -32.06 20.83
C PRO A 301 7.05 -32.33 19.83
N ALA A 302 6.34 -31.28 19.39
CA ALA A 302 5.31 -31.37 18.37
C ALA A 302 5.88 -31.64 16.96
N ILE A 303 7.05 -31.07 16.66
CA ILE A 303 7.77 -31.32 15.39
C ILE A 303 8.21 -32.77 15.30
N LEU A 304 8.87 -33.29 16.33
CA LEU A 304 9.36 -34.67 16.37
C LEU A 304 8.21 -35.68 16.33
N GLN A 305 7.10 -35.42 17.02
CA GLN A 305 5.90 -36.25 16.93
C GLN A 305 5.35 -36.29 15.50
N GLY A 306 5.34 -35.15 14.79
CA GLY A 306 4.89 -35.09 13.40
C GLY A 306 5.81 -35.78 12.38
N LEU A 307 7.11 -35.89 12.67
CA LEU A 307 8.09 -36.59 11.82
C LEU A 307 8.14 -38.10 12.06
N VAL A 308 7.75 -38.55 13.26
CA VAL A 308 7.84 -39.97 13.65
C VAL A 308 6.52 -40.71 13.39
N ASP A 309 5.40 -40.02 13.16
CA ASP A 309 4.11 -40.67 12.87
C ASP A 309 4.11 -41.30 11.45
N PRO A 310 4.18 -42.64 11.35
CA PRO A 310 4.33 -43.34 10.07
C PRO A 310 2.99 -43.51 9.33
N ARG A 311 1.90 -42.89 9.80
CA ARG A 311 0.56 -42.98 9.18
C ARG A 311 0.32 -41.93 8.08
N ARG A 312 1.39 -41.55 7.38
CA ARG A 312 1.37 -40.68 6.22
C ARG A 312 1.97 -41.40 5.04
#